data_AF-A0A9P8TUA5-F1
#
_entry.id   AF-A0A9P8TUA5-F1
#
_cell.length_a   1.000
_cell.length_b   1.000
_cell.length_c   1.000
_cell.angle_alpha   90.00
_cell.angle_beta   90.00
_cell.angle_gamma   90.00
#
_symmetry.space_group_name_H-M   'P 1'
#
loop_
_entity.id
_entity.type
_entity.pdbx_description
1 polymer ?
#
loop_
_entity_poly.entity_id
_entity_poly.type
_entity_poly.pdbx_seq_one_letter_code
_entity_poly.pdbx_strand_id
1 'polypeptide(L)'
;MASTLTVRAPFNQGSLRSRTILKGCMLTNMVLGQIAGYPKMLVLGDRLPPFIHAPCYIDERLALECGEMGKHQCLPKRLAICASLVDIFYSRTDANADFVWQMIYSKGQRLHQEHKSLDSYGQLAALQAVIIYILLQAQDPETTERNGAKALVLIIIELFTCLTESIDWDTCHFTERSNRQHWVLRESLRQ
;
A
#
# COMPACT_ATOMS: atom_id res chain seq x y z
N MET A 1 75.61 -13.28 -5.61
CA MET A 1 74.21 -13.28 -6.11
C MET A 1 73.30 -13.56 -4.92
N ALA A 2 72.60 -12.54 -4.42
CA ALA A 2 71.66 -12.66 -3.30
C ALA A 2 70.28 -12.21 -3.81
N SER A 3 69.31 -13.11 -3.76
CA SER A 3 67.94 -12.85 -4.21
C SER A 3 67.06 -12.50 -3.03
N THR A 4 66.45 -11.32 -3.10
CA THR A 4 65.52 -10.73 -2.13
C THR A 4 64.13 -11.38 -2.26
N LEU A 5 63.60 -11.90 -1.16
CA LEU A 5 62.21 -12.36 -1.03
C LEU A 5 61.29 -11.16 -0.76
N THR A 6 60.42 -10.81 -1.71
CA THR A 6 59.28 -9.92 -1.47
C THR A 6 58.04 -10.75 -1.15
N VAL A 7 57.60 -10.71 0.12
CA VAL A 7 56.30 -11.25 0.56
C VAL A 7 55.19 -10.31 0.09
N ARG A 8 54.34 -10.78 -0.82
CA ARG A 8 53.13 -10.08 -1.25
C ARG A 8 51.94 -10.58 -0.43
N ALA A 9 51.38 -9.74 0.43
CA ALA A 9 50.14 -10.05 1.16
C ALA A 9 48.95 -10.13 0.18
N PRO A 10 48.03 -11.10 0.33
CA PRO A 10 46.86 -11.20 -0.53
C PRO A 10 45.84 -10.11 -0.19
N PHE A 11 45.48 -9.33 -1.21
CA PHE A 11 44.42 -8.31 -1.16
C PHE A 11 43.06 -9.01 -1.03
N ASN A 12 42.39 -8.82 0.10
CA ASN A 12 41.18 -9.55 0.47
C ASN A 12 39.92 -8.92 -0.18
N GLN A 13 39.65 -9.26 -1.44
CA GLN A 13 38.50 -8.78 -2.22
C GLN A 13 37.13 -9.31 -1.74
N GLY A 14 37.10 -10.38 -0.92
CA GLY A 14 35.85 -11.00 -0.44
C GLY A 14 35.08 -10.19 0.61
N SER A 15 35.77 -9.32 1.37
CA SER A 15 35.18 -8.54 2.47
C SER A 15 34.22 -7.43 1.99
N LEU A 16 34.51 -6.83 0.83
CA LEU A 16 33.71 -5.71 0.30
C LEU A 16 32.40 -6.19 -0.33
N ARG A 17 32.42 -7.30 -1.06
CA ARG A 17 31.24 -7.86 -1.73
C ARG A 17 30.20 -8.40 -0.74
N SER A 18 30.64 -9.07 0.33
CA SER A 18 29.75 -9.51 1.41
C SER A 18 29.09 -8.34 2.14
N ARG A 19 29.80 -7.23 2.35
CA ARG A 19 29.22 -6.03 3.00
C ARG A 19 28.13 -5.38 2.17
N THR A 20 28.25 -5.34 0.84
CA THR A 20 27.23 -4.76 -0.04
C THR A 20 25.98 -5.62 -0.11
N ILE A 21 26.12 -6.94 -0.15
CA ILE A 21 25.00 -7.90 -0.15
C ILE A 21 24.27 -7.89 1.21
N LEU A 22 25.01 -7.87 2.32
CA LEU A 22 24.44 -7.80 3.66
C LEU A 22 23.70 -6.48 3.90
N LYS A 23 24.27 -5.35 3.43
CA LYS A 23 23.61 -4.03 3.45
C LYS A 23 22.35 -4.00 2.58
N GLY A 24 22.39 -4.61 1.40
CA GLY A 24 21.22 -4.75 0.53
C GLY A 24 20.08 -5.52 1.21
N CYS A 25 20.39 -6.63 1.89
CA CYS A 25 19.41 -7.40 2.66
C CYS A 25 18.78 -6.59 3.82
N MET A 26 19.60 -5.85 4.58
CA MET A 26 19.08 -5.02 5.68
C MET A 26 18.15 -3.90 5.20
N LEU A 27 18.52 -3.20 4.12
CA LEU A 27 17.68 -2.14 3.55
C LEU A 27 16.37 -2.70 3.01
N THR A 28 16.41 -3.85 2.30
CA THR A 28 15.20 -4.53 1.81
C THR A 28 14.29 -4.93 2.96
N ASN A 29 14.83 -5.53 4.03
CA ASN A 29 14.03 -5.93 5.19
C ASN A 29 13.45 -4.73 5.93
N MET A 30 14.17 -3.61 5.99
CA MET A 30 13.66 -2.37 6.58
C MET A 30 12.49 -1.83 5.76
N VAL A 31 12.63 -1.71 4.45
CA VAL A 31 11.57 -1.22 3.55
C VAL A 31 10.37 -2.17 3.58
N LEU A 32 10.60 -3.47 3.49
CA LEU A 32 9.54 -4.48 3.56
C LEU A 32 8.80 -4.41 4.89
N GLY A 33 9.52 -4.24 6.00
CA GLY A 33 8.94 -4.06 7.32
C GLY A 33 8.06 -2.82 7.43
N GLN A 34 8.45 -1.70 6.80
CA GLN A 34 7.62 -0.49 6.74
C GLN A 34 6.33 -0.75 5.94
N ILE A 35 6.47 -1.31 4.74
CA ILE A 35 5.33 -1.56 3.84
C ILE A 35 4.36 -2.59 4.44
N ALA A 36 4.87 -3.64 5.07
CA ALA A 36 4.07 -4.64 5.77
C ALA A 36 3.29 -4.05 6.96
N GLY A 37 3.73 -2.92 7.51
CA GLY A 37 3.03 -2.19 8.57
C GLY A 37 1.80 -1.41 8.10
N TYR A 38 1.67 -1.12 6.79
CA TYR A 38 0.62 -0.25 6.27
C TYR A 38 -0.82 -0.76 6.50
N PRO A 39 -1.15 -2.06 6.34
CA PRO A 39 -2.48 -2.54 6.69
C PRO A 39 -2.81 -2.27 8.17
N LYS A 40 -1.86 -2.49 9.08
CA LYS A 40 -2.06 -2.24 10.50
C LYS A 40 -2.25 -0.75 10.80
N MET A 41 -1.51 0.13 10.11
CA MET A 41 -1.69 1.59 10.20
C MET A 41 -3.12 2.02 9.86
N LEU A 42 -3.76 1.40 8.85
CA LEU A 42 -5.13 1.70 8.47
C LEU A 42 -6.14 1.44 9.60
N VAL A 43 -5.94 0.39 10.41
CA VAL A 43 -6.82 0.03 11.53
C VAL A 43 -6.56 0.86 12.77
N LEU A 44 -5.27 1.12 13.07
CA LEU A 44 -4.88 1.91 14.23
C LEU A 44 -5.37 3.35 14.13
N GLY A 45 -5.36 3.94 12.93
CA GLY A 45 -5.96 5.23 12.66
C GLY A 45 -5.16 6.46 13.09
N ASP A 46 -4.08 6.31 13.88
CA ASP A 46 -3.21 7.42 14.30
C ASP A 46 -2.43 8.04 13.12
N ARG A 47 -1.88 7.18 12.27
CA ARG A 47 -1.25 7.57 10.99
C ARG A 47 -1.71 6.63 9.90
N LEU A 48 -2.27 7.18 8.83
CA LEU A 48 -2.68 6.39 7.67
C LEU A 48 -1.48 5.99 6.81
N PRO A 49 -1.59 4.91 6.02
CA PRO A 49 -0.61 4.60 4.98
C PRO A 49 -0.32 5.82 4.10
N PRO A 50 0.92 6.02 3.63
CA PRO A 50 1.31 7.25 2.94
C PRO A 50 0.54 7.51 1.63
N PHE A 51 -0.08 6.47 1.07
CA PHE A 51 -0.93 6.56 -0.12
C PHE A 51 -2.41 6.77 0.18
N ILE A 52 -2.82 6.91 1.45
CA ILE A 52 -4.22 7.13 1.88
C ILE A 52 -4.33 8.47 2.60
N HIS A 53 -5.14 9.37 2.04
CA HIS A 53 -5.39 10.70 2.58
C HIS A 53 -6.83 10.79 3.07
N ALA A 54 -7.04 10.91 4.39
CA ALA A 54 -8.37 11.10 4.95
C ALA A 54 -8.93 12.50 4.63
N PRO A 55 -10.25 12.65 4.43
CA PRO A 55 -10.88 13.95 4.21
C PRO A 55 -10.55 15.00 5.29
N CYS A 56 -10.42 14.57 6.56
CA CYS A 56 -10.06 15.47 7.66
C CYS A 56 -8.64 16.07 7.57
N TYR A 57 -7.72 15.46 6.81
CA TYR A 57 -6.40 16.06 6.54
C TYR A 57 -6.48 17.21 5.52
N ILE A 58 -7.54 17.23 4.71
CA ILE A 58 -7.75 18.26 3.69
C ILE A 58 -8.47 19.46 4.30
N ASP A 59 -9.50 19.18 5.11
CA ASP A 59 -10.28 20.14 5.87
C ASP A 59 -10.74 19.53 7.20
N GLU A 60 -10.18 20.01 8.30
CA GLU A 60 -10.45 19.55 9.67
C GLU A 60 -11.93 19.70 10.05
N ARG A 61 -12.66 20.64 9.42
CA ARG A 61 -14.10 20.85 9.64
C ARG A 61 -14.95 19.69 9.17
N LEU A 62 -14.43 18.86 8.26
CA LEU A 62 -15.15 17.72 7.72
C LEU A 62 -15.29 16.58 8.73
N ALA A 63 -14.44 16.51 9.75
CA ALA A 63 -14.57 15.53 10.83
C ALA A 63 -13.80 15.93 12.10
N LEU A 64 -14.41 16.81 12.88
CA LEU A 64 -13.90 17.28 14.18
C LEU A 64 -13.55 16.12 15.13
N GLU A 65 -14.33 15.05 15.11
CA GLU A 65 -14.19 13.88 15.99
C GLU A 65 -12.98 12.99 15.66
N CYS A 66 -12.40 13.10 14.45
CA CYS A 66 -11.25 12.26 14.05
C CYS A 66 -9.99 12.59 14.86
N GLY A 67 -9.78 13.86 15.23
CA GLY A 67 -8.61 14.31 15.97
C GLY A 67 -8.60 13.84 17.43
N GLU A 68 -9.78 13.77 18.06
CA GLU A 68 -9.91 13.39 19.48
C GLU A 68 -9.86 11.87 19.68
N MET A 69 -10.41 11.10 18.73
CA MET A 69 -10.50 9.64 18.84
C MET A 69 -9.27 8.91 18.28
N GLY A 70 -8.35 9.62 17.61
CA GLY A 70 -7.20 9.02 16.92
C GLY A 70 -7.60 8.01 15.84
N LYS A 71 -8.83 8.10 15.32
CA LYS A 71 -9.39 7.19 14.33
C LYS A 71 -10.12 7.97 13.24
N HIS A 72 -9.79 7.66 11.99
CA HIS A 72 -10.37 8.32 10.82
C HIS A 72 -11.76 7.77 10.47
N GLN A 73 -12.79 8.19 11.22
CA GLN A 73 -14.18 7.87 10.88
C GLN A 73 -14.64 8.48 9.55
N CYS A 74 -13.93 9.50 9.06
CA CYS A 74 -14.18 10.14 7.78
C CYS A 74 -13.66 9.36 6.56
N LEU A 75 -13.12 8.15 6.73
CA LEU A 75 -12.66 7.34 5.60
C LEU A 75 -13.82 7.06 4.62
N PRO A 76 -13.60 7.17 3.30
CA PRO A 76 -14.55 6.72 2.30
C PRO A 76 -15.02 5.29 2.58
N LYS A 77 -16.30 5.01 2.31
CA LYS A 77 -16.96 3.72 2.61
C LYS A 77 -16.12 2.50 2.21
N ARG A 78 -15.44 2.54 1.06
CA ARG A 78 -14.60 1.43 0.56
C ARG A 78 -13.39 1.18 1.44
N LEU A 79 -12.73 2.25 1.91
CA LEU A 79 -11.60 2.19 2.84
C LEU A 79 -12.04 1.84 4.26
N ALA A 80 -13.19 2.33 4.72
CA ALA A 80 -13.75 1.93 6.01
C ALA A 80 -14.03 0.41 6.06
N ILE A 81 -14.64 -0.15 5.01
CA ILE A 81 -14.84 -1.60 4.89
C ILE A 81 -13.49 -2.35 4.81
N CYS A 82 -12.52 -1.81 4.07
CA CYS A 82 -11.18 -2.38 4.01
C CYS A 82 -10.53 -2.43 5.40
N ALA A 83 -10.62 -1.36 6.20
CA ALA A 83 -10.12 -1.32 7.57
C ALA A 83 -10.77 -2.39 8.46
N SER A 84 -12.10 -2.59 8.36
CA SER A 84 -12.78 -3.67 9.09
C SER A 84 -12.28 -5.06 8.68
N LEU A 85 -12.05 -5.30 7.38
CA LEU A 85 -11.51 -6.58 6.92
C LEU A 85 -10.07 -6.81 7.39
N VAL A 86 -9.26 -5.76 7.46
CA VAL A 86 -7.90 -5.83 8.00
C VAL A 86 -7.93 -6.15 9.51
N ASP A 87 -8.85 -5.56 10.26
CA ASP A 87 -9.04 -5.86 11.69
C ASP A 87 -9.46 -7.32 11.92
N ILE A 88 -10.39 -7.83 11.11
CA ILE A 88 -10.79 -9.24 11.08
C ILE A 88 -9.61 -10.13 10.72
N PHE A 89 -8.78 -9.72 9.75
CA PHE A 89 -7.58 -10.44 9.36
C PHE A 89 -6.58 -10.60 10.50
N TYR A 90 -6.28 -9.54 11.23
CA TYR A 90 -5.35 -9.61 12.37
C TYR A 90 -5.93 -10.35 13.58
N SER A 91 -7.25 -10.42 13.69
CA SER A 91 -7.97 -11.15 14.75
C SER A 91 -8.30 -12.60 14.38
N ARG A 92 -7.87 -13.08 13.21
CA ARG A 92 -8.19 -14.43 12.73
C ARG A 92 -7.48 -15.50 13.55
N THR A 93 -8.04 -16.70 13.51
CA THR A 93 -7.48 -17.93 14.07
C THR A 93 -7.23 -18.92 12.94
N ASP A 94 -6.42 -19.95 13.15
CA ASP A 94 -6.19 -20.98 12.14
C ASP A 94 -7.49 -21.64 11.65
N ALA A 95 -8.47 -21.77 12.56
CA ALA A 95 -9.77 -22.36 12.25
C ALA A 95 -10.64 -21.52 11.29
N ASN A 96 -10.43 -20.20 11.22
CA ASN A 96 -11.22 -19.30 10.37
C ASN A 96 -10.40 -18.57 9.30
N ALA A 97 -9.10 -18.86 9.18
CA ALA A 97 -8.20 -18.15 8.27
C ALA A 97 -8.67 -18.21 6.81
N ASP A 98 -9.11 -19.38 6.34
CA ASP A 98 -9.62 -19.58 4.98
C ASP A 98 -10.86 -18.73 4.71
N PHE A 99 -11.79 -18.66 5.68
CA PHE A 99 -13.01 -17.87 5.56
C PHE A 99 -12.71 -16.37 5.49
N VAL A 100 -11.76 -15.90 6.30
CA VAL A 100 -11.32 -14.49 6.27
C VAL A 100 -10.70 -14.15 4.91
N TRP A 101 -9.85 -15.03 4.37
CA TRP A 101 -9.30 -14.85 3.04
C TRP A 101 -10.38 -14.81 1.96
N GLN A 102 -11.35 -15.72 1.99
CA GLN A 102 -12.50 -15.69 1.06
C GLN A 102 -13.24 -14.34 1.12
N MET A 103 -13.42 -13.77 2.30
CA MET A 103 -14.06 -12.47 2.46
C MET A 103 -13.24 -11.34 1.82
N ILE A 104 -11.92 -11.33 2.02
CA ILE A 104 -11.00 -10.35 1.42
C ILE A 104 -11.03 -10.44 -0.11
N TYR A 105 -10.90 -11.66 -0.66
CA TYR A 105 -10.91 -11.87 -2.11
C TYR A 105 -12.25 -11.54 -2.75
N SER A 106 -13.34 -11.98 -2.12
CA SER A 106 -14.70 -11.64 -2.57
C SER A 106 -14.88 -10.12 -2.61
N LYS A 107 -14.37 -9.40 -1.60
CA LYS A 107 -14.42 -7.95 -1.59
C LYS A 107 -13.57 -7.33 -2.68
N GLY A 108 -12.36 -7.82 -2.92
CA GLY A 108 -11.51 -7.39 -4.04
C GLY A 108 -12.19 -7.58 -5.40
N GLN A 109 -12.79 -8.75 -5.64
CA GLN A 109 -13.56 -9.04 -6.85
C GLN A 109 -14.77 -8.12 -7.01
N ARG A 110 -15.48 -7.82 -5.92
CA ARG A 110 -16.58 -6.86 -5.95
C ARG A 110 -16.12 -5.44 -6.30
N LEU A 111 -14.98 -5.00 -5.77
CA LEU A 111 -14.38 -3.71 -6.16
C LEU A 111 -14.05 -3.69 -7.65
N HIS A 112 -13.52 -4.80 -8.17
CA HIS A 112 -13.25 -4.97 -9.59
C HIS A 112 -14.51 -4.95 -10.46
N GLN A 113 -15.63 -5.49 -10.01
CA GLN A 113 -16.87 -5.41 -10.79
C GLN A 113 -17.47 -4.00 -10.79
N GLU A 114 -17.33 -3.27 -9.68
CA GLU A 114 -17.93 -1.95 -9.49
C GLU A 114 -17.08 -0.80 -10.03
N HIS A 115 -15.75 -0.94 -10.20
CA HIS A 115 -14.85 0.22 -10.39
C HIS A 115 -15.20 1.12 -11.59
N LYS A 116 -15.70 0.57 -12.70
CA LYS A 116 -16.03 1.35 -13.90
C LYS A 116 -17.22 2.28 -13.74
N SER A 117 -18.08 2.03 -12.75
CA SER A 117 -19.23 2.90 -12.45
C SER A 117 -18.94 3.94 -11.38
N LEU A 118 -17.73 3.95 -10.83
CA LEU A 118 -17.31 4.91 -9.81
C LEU A 118 -16.73 6.17 -10.46
N ASP A 119 -16.88 7.28 -9.75
CA ASP A 119 -16.11 8.49 -10.02
C ASP A 119 -14.63 8.28 -9.67
N SER A 120 -13.77 9.22 -10.07
CA SER A 120 -12.32 9.12 -9.88
C SER A 120 -11.92 8.97 -8.40
N TYR A 121 -12.65 9.60 -7.48
CA TYR A 121 -12.43 9.43 -6.04
C TYR A 121 -12.82 8.03 -5.55
N GLY A 122 -13.95 7.49 -6.01
CA GLY A 122 -14.38 6.14 -5.70
C GLY A 122 -13.43 5.08 -6.29
N GLN A 123 -12.90 5.31 -7.49
CA GLN A 123 -11.88 4.48 -8.12
C GLN A 123 -10.57 4.51 -7.34
N LEU A 124 -10.10 5.69 -6.92
CA LEU A 124 -8.91 5.81 -6.07
C LEU A 124 -9.08 5.04 -4.75
N ALA A 125 -10.22 5.19 -4.07
CA ALA A 125 -10.50 4.46 -2.84
C ALA A 125 -10.56 2.94 -3.04
N ALA A 126 -11.05 2.49 -4.19
CA ALA A 126 -11.03 1.07 -4.57
C ALA A 126 -9.59 0.58 -4.82
N LEU A 127 -8.77 1.34 -5.54
CA LEU A 127 -7.38 1.03 -5.82
C LEU A 127 -6.57 0.91 -4.52
N GLN A 128 -6.69 1.90 -3.63
CA GLN A 128 -6.05 1.93 -2.31
C GLN A 128 -6.45 0.71 -1.46
N ALA A 129 -7.73 0.31 -1.47
CA ALA A 129 -8.18 -0.88 -0.75
C ALA A 129 -7.56 -2.18 -1.31
N VAL A 130 -7.46 -2.32 -2.63
CA VAL A 130 -6.85 -3.49 -3.27
C VAL A 130 -5.34 -3.55 -2.98
N ILE A 131 -4.65 -2.41 -2.96
CA ILE A 131 -3.25 -2.33 -2.52
C ILE A 131 -3.11 -2.91 -1.11
N ILE A 132 -3.97 -2.51 -0.17
CA ILE A 132 -3.94 -3.05 1.20
C ILE A 132 -4.14 -4.57 1.21
N TYR A 133 -5.05 -5.12 0.41
CA TYR A 133 -5.24 -6.57 0.33
C TYR A 133 -4.01 -7.31 -0.24
N ILE A 134 -3.31 -6.72 -1.21
CA ILE A 134 -2.03 -7.25 -1.71
C ILE A 134 -0.97 -7.23 -0.59
N LEU A 135 -0.93 -6.16 0.20
CA LEU A 135 0.00 -6.07 1.34
C LEU A 135 -0.32 -7.07 2.46
N LEU A 136 -1.60 -7.40 2.67
CA LEU A 136 -1.98 -8.52 3.55
C LEU A 136 -1.47 -9.85 2.99
N GLN A 137 -1.65 -10.10 1.69
CA GLN A 137 -1.20 -11.36 1.07
C GLN A 137 0.32 -11.50 1.08
N ALA A 138 1.05 -10.40 0.91
CA ALA A 138 2.51 -10.40 1.00
C ALA A 138 3.04 -10.81 2.40
N GLN A 139 2.22 -10.65 3.45
CA GLN A 139 2.55 -11.09 4.80
C GLN A 139 2.24 -12.58 5.05
N ASP A 140 1.54 -13.24 4.13
CA ASP A 140 1.11 -14.63 4.21
C ASP A 140 1.50 -15.39 2.92
N PRO A 141 2.82 -15.51 2.62
CA PRO A 141 3.26 -16.03 1.33
C PRO A 141 2.88 -17.49 1.10
N GLU A 142 2.75 -18.27 2.17
CA GLU A 142 2.41 -19.70 2.13
C GLU A 142 1.03 -19.96 1.51
N THR A 143 0.12 -19.00 1.64
CA THR A 143 -1.23 -19.11 1.09
C THR A 143 -1.35 -18.55 -0.32
N THR A 144 -0.29 -18.00 -0.91
CA THR A 144 -0.32 -17.27 -2.21
C THR A 144 -0.84 -18.09 -3.38
N GLU A 145 -0.41 -19.35 -3.51
CA GLU A 145 -0.84 -20.22 -4.61
C GLU A 145 -2.25 -20.75 -4.41
N ARG A 146 -2.65 -20.94 -3.15
CA ARG A 146 -3.99 -21.37 -2.75
C ARG A 146 -5.00 -20.23 -2.87
N ASN A 147 -4.54 -19.01 -2.67
CA ASN A 147 -5.35 -17.82 -2.61
C ASN A 147 -5.38 -17.07 -3.96
N GLY A 148 -6.36 -16.19 -4.13
CA GLY A 148 -6.53 -15.37 -5.34
C GLY A 148 -5.50 -14.26 -5.53
N ALA A 149 -4.25 -14.42 -5.08
CA ALA A 149 -3.22 -13.38 -5.08
C ALA A 149 -2.97 -12.79 -6.48
N LYS A 150 -2.85 -13.67 -7.49
CA LYS A 150 -2.73 -13.26 -8.90
C LYS A 150 -3.92 -12.40 -9.35
N ALA A 151 -5.13 -12.73 -8.89
CA ALA A 151 -6.32 -11.96 -9.24
C ALA A 151 -6.25 -10.54 -8.64
N LEU A 152 -5.79 -10.37 -7.40
CA LEU A 152 -5.60 -9.03 -6.83
C LEU A 152 -4.59 -8.19 -7.62
N VAL A 153 -3.51 -8.81 -8.10
CA VAL A 153 -2.51 -8.12 -8.95
C VAL A 153 -3.09 -7.70 -10.31
N LEU A 154 -3.97 -8.51 -10.91
CA LEU A 154 -4.65 -8.10 -12.15
C LEU A 154 -5.66 -6.97 -11.87
N ILE A 155 -6.39 -7.06 -10.77
CA ILE A 155 -7.36 -6.04 -10.36
C ILE A 155 -6.67 -4.69 -10.16
N ILE A 156 -5.54 -4.62 -9.45
CA ILE A 156 -4.84 -3.34 -9.25
C ILE A 156 -4.41 -2.70 -10.57
N ILE A 157 -3.94 -3.50 -11.54
CA ILE A 157 -3.55 -3.00 -12.88
C ILE A 157 -4.78 -2.42 -13.60
N GLU A 158 -5.90 -3.14 -13.61
CA GLU A 158 -7.11 -2.65 -14.28
C GLU A 158 -7.71 -1.40 -13.63
N LEU A 159 -7.75 -1.36 -12.30
CA LEU A 159 -8.22 -0.18 -11.55
C LEU A 159 -7.32 1.03 -11.80
N PHE A 160 -5.99 0.81 -11.82
CA PHE A 160 -5.04 1.88 -12.10
C PHE A 160 -5.22 2.44 -13.51
N THR A 161 -5.27 1.57 -14.53
CA THR A 161 -5.51 1.99 -15.93
C THR A 161 -6.80 2.79 -16.05
N CYS A 162 -7.91 2.28 -15.51
CA CYS A 162 -9.20 2.96 -15.58
C CYS A 162 -9.18 4.33 -14.88
N LEU A 163 -8.53 4.43 -13.72
CA LEU A 163 -8.39 5.69 -12.99
C LEU A 163 -7.55 6.71 -13.77
N THR A 164 -6.44 6.28 -14.38
CA THR A 164 -5.59 7.18 -15.18
C THR A 164 -6.28 7.71 -16.44
N GLU A 165 -7.17 6.91 -17.06
CA GLU A 165 -8.00 7.33 -18.19
C GLU A 165 -9.12 8.29 -17.79
N SER A 166 -9.60 8.20 -16.55
CA SER A 166 -10.70 9.04 -16.03
C SER A 166 -10.27 10.47 -15.67
N ILE A 167 -8.97 10.72 -15.51
CA ILE A 167 -8.44 12.00 -15.04
C ILE A 167 -7.97 12.82 -16.22
N ASP A 168 -8.52 14.01 -16.34
CA ASP A 168 -8.01 15.03 -17.25
C ASP A 168 -6.69 15.58 -16.69
N TRP A 169 -5.58 15.26 -17.37
CA TRP A 169 -4.24 15.73 -17.04
C TRP A 169 -3.94 17.12 -17.62
N ASP A 170 -4.70 17.55 -18.63
CA ASP A 170 -4.43 18.76 -19.43
C ASP A 170 -5.04 20.03 -18.81
N THR A 171 -6.05 19.90 -17.94
CA THR A 171 -6.55 21.04 -17.15
C THR A 171 -5.54 21.45 -16.08
N CYS A 172 -4.64 22.37 -16.42
CA CYS A 172 -3.81 23.10 -15.49
C CYS A 172 -4.45 24.47 -15.24
N HIS A 173 -5.48 24.52 -14.39
CA HIS A 173 -6.05 25.80 -13.95
C HIS A 173 -5.07 26.48 -12.98
N PHE A 174 -4.12 27.26 -13.52
CA PHE A 174 -3.25 28.15 -12.75
C PHE A 174 -4.01 29.33 -12.10
N THR A 175 -5.31 29.46 -12.35
CA THR A 175 -6.11 30.64 -11.98
C THR A 175 -7.17 30.39 -10.92
N GLU A 176 -7.46 29.14 -10.57
CA GLU A 176 -8.32 28.82 -9.43
C GLU A 176 -7.49 28.15 -8.36
N ARG A 177 -7.78 28.47 -7.11
CA ARG A 177 -7.25 27.79 -5.93
C ARG A 177 -7.62 26.31 -6.06
N SER A 178 -6.75 25.53 -6.72
CA SER A 178 -6.92 24.11 -7.01
C SER A 178 -7.57 23.44 -5.82
N ASN A 179 -8.79 22.91 -6.03
CA ASN A 179 -9.53 22.22 -4.99
C ASN A 179 -8.59 21.17 -4.40
N ARG A 180 -8.26 21.29 -3.11
CA ARG A 180 -7.25 20.43 -2.46
C ARG A 180 -7.51 18.95 -2.68
N GLN A 181 -8.78 18.56 -2.82
CA GLN A 181 -9.20 17.19 -3.16
C GLN A 181 -8.68 16.73 -4.52
N HIS A 182 -8.73 17.61 -5.53
CA HIS A 182 -8.22 17.32 -6.86
C HIS A 182 -6.69 17.21 -6.88
N TRP A 183 -6.00 18.04 -6.09
CA TRP A 183 -4.56 17.89 -5.88
C TRP A 183 -4.23 16.54 -5.23
N VAL A 184 -4.95 16.14 -4.18
CA VAL A 184 -4.74 14.83 -3.52
C VAL A 184 -4.93 13.67 -4.49
N LEU A 185 -5.97 13.73 -5.35
CA LEU A 185 -6.22 12.72 -6.37
C LEU A 185 -5.04 12.61 -7.36
N ARG A 186 -4.57 13.73 -7.91
CA ARG A 186 -3.43 13.76 -8.84
C ARG A 186 -2.13 13.31 -8.18
N GLU A 187 -1.88 13.75 -6.94
CA GLU A 187 -0.68 13.38 -6.20
C GLU A 187 -0.66 11.89 -5.84
N SER A 188 -1.82 11.31 -5.50
CA SER A 188 -1.94 9.88 -5.22
C SER A 188 -1.62 8.98 -6.42
N LEU A 189 -1.66 9.52 -7.64
CA LEU A 189 -1.28 8.82 -8.88
C LEU A 189 0.17 9.06 -9.30
N ARG A 190 0.84 10.07 -8.73
CA ARG A 190 2.27 10.32 -8.97
C ARG A 190 3.18 9.41 -8.13
N GLN A 191 2.69 8.90 -7.01
CA GLN A 191 3.41 8.01 -6.10
C GLN A 191 3.29 6.55 -6.50
#